data_AF-A0A7C4M7A0-F1
#
_entry.id   AF-A0A7C4M7A0-F1
#
_cell.length_a   1.000
_cell.length_b   1.000
_cell.length_c   1.000
_cell.angle_alpha   90.00
_cell.angle_beta   90.00
_cell.angle_gamma   90.00
#
_symmetry.space_group_name_H-M   'P 1'
#
loop_
_entity.id
_entity.type
_entity.pdbx_description
1 polymer ?
#
loop_
_entity_poly.entity_id
_entity_poly.type
_entity_poly.pdbx_seq_one_letter_code
_entity_poly.pdbx_strand_id
1 'polypeptide(L)'
;MEIRDAQKIVLSFEEARRWNLFRESQIFTHLIEEISEIGRWILVREGYKAPGLGHETAEDDVSREFAQVFTLFLQLANRMNVDLEDAFLREIDIMEKRFNKESWRRYMDSSYPKI
;
A
#
# COMPACT_ATOMS: atom_id res chain seq x y z
N MET A 1 -0.45 15.07 -8.46
CA MET A 1 0.08 13.97 -9.28
C MET A 1 -1.03 12.96 -9.36
N GLU A 2 -1.45 12.61 -10.57
CA GLU A 2 -2.45 11.56 -10.79
C GLU A 2 -1.79 10.17 -10.61
N ILE A 3 -2.56 9.10 -10.39
CA ILE A 3 -2.02 7.74 -10.24
C ILE A 3 -1.30 7.32 -11.53
N ARG A 4 -1.85 7.69 -12.70
CA ARG A 4 -1.20 7.44 -14.00
C ARG A 4 0.18 8.10 -14.10
N ASP A 5 0.36 9.27 -13.52
CA ASP A 5 1.66 9.95 -13.53
C ASP A 5 2.66 9.20 -12.64
N ALA A 6 2.21 8.71 -11.49
CA ALA A 6 3.03 7.87 -10.61
C ALA A 6 3.46 6.58 -11.32
N GLN A 7 2.53 5.89 -12.01
CA GLN A 7 2.83 4.71 -12.82
C GLN A 7 3.92 4.99 -13.86
N LYS A 8 3.84 6.14 -14.57
CA LYS A 8 4.85 6.55 -15.57
C LYS A 8 6.21 6.86 -14.95
N ILE A 9 6.25 7.51 -13.79
CA ILE A 9 7.49 7.81 -13.06
C ILE A 9 8.19 6.50 -12.68
N VAL A 10 7.45 5.56 -12.09
CA VAL A 10 7.99 4.24 -11.70
C VAL A 10 8.48 3.48 -12.93
N LEU A 11 7.66 3.41 -13.99
CA LEU A 11 8.05 2.73 -15.23
C LEU A 11 9.36 3.30 -15.81
N SER A 12 9.46 4.63 -15.90
CA SER A 12 10.67 5.29 -16.42
C SER A 12 11.90 5.00 -15.56
N PHE A 13 11.72 4.99 -14.23
CA PHE A 13 12.79 4.67 -13.28
C PHE A 13 13.28 3.22 -13.42
N GLU A 14 12.35 2.28 -13.62
CA GLU A 14 12.64 0.86 -13.83
C GLU A 14 13.37 0.59 -15.14
N GLU A 15 12.87 1.15 -16.25
CA GLU A 15 13.43 0.96 -17.58
C GLU A 15 14.87 1.48 -17.65
N ALA A 16 15.14 2.64 -17.05
CA ALA A 16 16.49 3.21 -16.95
C ALA A 16 17.50 2.28 -16.25
N ARG A 17 17.03 1.32 -15.45
CA ARG A 17 17.86 0.36 -14.70
C ARG A 17 17.71 -1.08 -15.18
N ARG A 18 16.91 -1.30 -16.24
CA ARG A 18 16.51 -2.63 -16.72
C ARG A 18 15.79 -3.48 -15.67
N TRP A 19 15.17 -2.85 -14.68
CA TRP A 19 14.34 -3.52 -13.67
C TRP A 19 13.01 -3.98 -14.25
N ASN A 20 12.69 -3.51 -15.47
CA ASN A 20 11.63 -4.07 -16.30
C ASN A 20 11.85 -5.56 -16.66
N LEU A 21 12.94 -6.20 -16.24
CA LEU A 21 13.21 -7.64 -16.38
C LEU A 21 12.82 -8.48 -15.15
N PHE A 22 12.52 -7.85 -14.02
CA PHE A 22 12.05 -8.58 -12.84
C PHE A 22 10.68 -9.19 -13.07
N ARG A 23 10.53 -10.45 -12.65
CA ARG A 23 9.29 -11.22 -12.79
C ARG A 23 8.25 -10.74 -11.76
N GLU A 24 6.98 -10.91 -12.10
CA GLU A 24 5.83 -10.59 -11.25
C GLU A 24 5.97 -11.22 -9.87
N SER A 25 6.42 -12.48 -9.81
CA SER A 25 6.61 -13.19 -8.54
C SER A 25 7.66 -12.53 -7.65
N GLN A 26 8.74 -11.99 -8.23
CA GLN A 26 9.80 -11.32 -7.47
C GLN A 26 9.30 -9.99 -6.92
N ILE A 27 8.61 -9.21 -7.76
CA ILE A 27 8.00 -7.93 -7.36
C ILE A 27 6.96 -8.16 -6.26
N PHE A 28 6.11 -9.17 -6.42
CA PHE A 28 5.08 -9.50 -5.44
C PHE A 28 5.67 -9.96 -4.10
N THR A 29 6.68 -10.84 -4.12
CA THR A 29 7.35 -11.25 -2.88
C THR A 29 7.98 -10.07 -2.16
N HIS A 30 8.68 -9.19 -2.88
CA HIS A 30 9.29 -8.00 -2.29
C HIS A 30 8.23 -7.03 -1.75
N LEU A 31 7.08 -6.87 -2.43
CA LEU A 31 5.95 -6.09 -1.92
C LEU A 31 5.48 -6.60 -0.55
N ILE A 32 5.40 -7.92 -0.36
CA ILE A 32 5.01 -8.52 0.92
C ILE A 32 6.06 -8.24 2.00
N GLU A 33 7.35 -8.27 1.66
CA GLU A 33 8.44 -7.92 2.58
C GLU A 33 8.29 -6.47 3.07
N GLU A 34 8.11 -5.50 2.16
CA GLU A 34 7.94 -4.09 2.53
C GLU A 34 6.63 -3.81 3.31
N ILE A 35 5.55 -4.54 3.02
CA ILE A 35 4.33 -4.48 3.84
C ILE A 35 4.62 -4.96 5.27
N SER A 36 5.48 -5.96 5.43
CA SER A 36 5.85 -6.47 6.75
C SER A 36 6.69 -5.48 7.56
N GLU A 37 7.43 -4.58 6.89
CA GLU A 37 8.16 -3.48 7.53
C GLU A 37 7.20 -2.48 8.20
N ILE A 38 6.11 -2.11 7.52
CA ILE A 38 5.01 -1.33 8.11
C ILE A 38 4.44 -2.06 9.34
N GLY A 39 4.23 -3.37 9.22
CA GLY A 39 3.79 -4.22 10.33
C GLY A 39 4.77 -4.20 11.52
N ARG A 40 6.08 -4.27 11.27
CA ARG A 40 7.10 -4.16 12.32
C ARG A 40 7.02 -2.81 13.02
N TRP A 41 6.87 -1.72 12.27
CA TRP A 41 6.73 -0.38 12.84
C TRP A 41 5.50 -0.27 13.76
N ILE A 42 4.35 -0.81 13.35
CA ILE A 42 3.12 -0.87 14.17
C ILE A 42 3.37 -1.65 15.47
N LEU A 43 3.97 -2.83 15.37
CA LEU A 43 4.23 -3.69 16.53
C LEU A 43 5.22 -3.08 17.53
N VAL A 44 6.19 -2.30 17.05
CA VAL A 44 7.09 -1.52 17.92
C VAL A 44 6.33 -0.39 18.61
N ARG A 45 5.55 0.39 17.84
CA ARG A 45 4.72 1.49 18.37
C ARG A 45 3.74 1.01 19.45
N GLU A 46 3.16 -0.17 19.28
CA GLU A 46 2.19 -0.76 20.21
C GLU A 46 2.85 -1.47 21.40
N GLY A 47 4.18 -1.49 21.47
CA GLY A 47 4.95 -2.05 22.59
C GLY A 47 5.04 -3.58 22.58
N TYR A 48 4.52 -4.25 21.56
CA TYR A 48 4.67 -5.71 21.40
C TYR A 48 6.11 -6.09 21.07
N LYS A 49 6.73 -5.39 20.11
CA LYS A 49 8.16 -5.50 19.81
C LYS A 49 8.92 -4.42 20.57
N ALA A 50 9.50 -4.78 21.71
CA ALA A 50 10.30 -3.87 22.53
C ALA A 50 11.78 -3.82 22.07
N PRO A 51 12.29 -2.68 21.57
CA PRO A 51 13.70 -2.54 21.22
C PRO A 51 14.60 -2.80 22.43
N GLY A 52 15.71 -3.51 22.20
CA GLY A 52 16.65 -3.88 23.27
C GLY A 52 16.24 -5.10 24.09
N LEU A 53 15.04 -5.65 23.88
CA LEU A 53 14.59 -6.93 24.46
C LEU A 53 14.49 -8.02 23.39
N GLY A 54 15.50 -8.11 22.52
CA GLY A 54 15.55 -9.08 21.41
C GLY A 54 14.84 -8.63 20.13
N HIS A 55 14.31 -7.40 20.09
CA HIS A 55 13.78 -6.79 18.87
C HIS A 55 14.66 -5.63 18.43
N GLU A 56 14.83 -5.51 17.12
CA GLU A 56 15.48 -4.37 16.48
C GLU A 56 14.52 -3.17 16.46
N THR A 57 15.10 -1.96 16.50
CA THR A 57 14.37 -0.73 16.18
C THR A 57 13.94 -0.78 14.72
N ALA A 58 12.66 -0.57 14.45
CA ALA A 58 12.23 -0.23 13.09
C ALA A 58 12.90 1.10 12.69
N GLU A 59 13.15 1.33 11.39
CA GLU A 59 13.54 2.67 10.93
C GLU A 59 12.49 3.69 11.41
N ASP A 60 12.93 4.87 11.85
CA ASP A 60 12.06 5.87 12.48
C ASP A 60 11.04 6.49 11.51
N ASP A 61 11.12 6.18 10.21
CA ASP A 61 10.30 6.79 9.16
C ASP A 61 9.39 5.78 8.45
N VAL A 62 8.21 5.55 9.02
CA VAL A 62 7.16 4.73 8.39
C VAL A 62 6.75 5.25 7.00
N SER A 63 6.96 6.54 6.70
CA SER A 63 6.59 7.11 5.40
C SER A 63 7.42 6.52 4.27
N ARG A 64 8.67 6.15 4.55
CA ARG A 64 9.56 5.47 3.61
C ARG A 64 9.02 4.08 3.26
N GLU A 65 8.56 3.33 4.25
CA GLU A 65 7.97 1.99 4.05
C GLU A 65 6.69 2.06 3.19
N PHE A 66 5.81 3.02 3.47
CA PHE A 66 4.64 3.28 2.63
C PHE A 66 5.03 3.63 1.18
N ALA A 67 6.09 4.42 0.98
CA ALA A 67 6.58 4.76 -0.35
C ALA A 67 7.18 3.55 -1.09
N GLN A 68 7.90 2.66 -0.40
CA GLN A 68 8.41 1.39 -0.96
C GLN A 68 7.25 0.48 -1.38
N VAL A 69 6.27 0.26 -0.50
CA VAL A 69 5.05 -0.52 -0.79
C VAL A 69 4.31 0.06 -1.99
N PHE A 70 4.10 1.38 -2.02
CA PHE A 70 3.40 2.03 -3.12
C PHE A 70 4.17 1.89 -4.45
N THR A 71 5.50 2.05 -4.42
CA THR A 71 6.34 1.92 -5.61
C THR A 71 6.32 0.50 -6.18
N LEU A 72 6.44 -0.52 -5.32
CA LEU A 72 6.38 -1.93 -5.74
C LEU A 72 4.98 -2.30 -6.25
N PHE A 73 3.92 -1.74 -5.65
CA PHE A 73 2.56 -1.94 -6.14
C PHE A 73 2.35 -1.33 -7.53
N LEU A 74 2.85 -0.11 -7.77
CA LEU A 74 2.83 0.52 -9.11
C LEU A 74 3.65 -0.28 -10.13
N GLN A 75 4.83 -0.76 -9.74
CA GLN A 75 5.66 -1.64 -10.57
C GLN A 75 4.90 -2.92 -10.95
N LEU A 76 4.22 -3.56 -9.99
CA LEU A 76 3.42 -4.75 -10.25
C LEU A 76 2.23 -4.45 -11.19
N ALA A 77 1.52 -3.35 -10.97
CA ALA A 77 0.43 -2.91 -11.84
C ALA A 77 0.91 -2.65 -13.28
N ASN A 78 2.05 -1.98 -13.44
CA ASN A 78 2.68 -1.75 -14.73
C ASN A 78 3.05 -3.08 -15.42
N ARG A 79 3.66 -4.02 -14.69
CA ARG A 79 4.03 -5.33 -15.21
C ARG A 79 2.82 -6.13 -15.69
N MET A 80 1.71 -6.03 -14.97
CA MET A 80 0.44 -6.68 -15.29
C MET A 80 -0.40 -5.91 -16.32
N ASN A 81 0.12 -4.80 -16.86
CA ASN A 81 -0.54 -3.92 -17.83
C ASN A 81 -1.90 -3.40 -17.34
N VAL A 82 -1.96 -2.98 -16.07
CA VAL A 82 -3.16 -2.43 -15.44
C VAL A 82 -3.10 -0.90 -15.44
N ASP A 83 -4.12 -0.24 -16.00
CA ASP A 83 -4.40 1.17 -15.72
C ASP A 83 -5.00 1.27 -14.31
N LEU A 84 -4.14 1.61 -13.34
CA LEU A 84 -4.51 1.56 -11.94
C LEU A 84 -5.51 2.67 -11.57
N GLU A 85 -5.43 3.82 -12.23
CA GLU A 85 -6.34 4.94 -11.99
C GLU A 85 -7.76 4.60 -12.45
N ASP A 86 -7.89 4.06 -13.65
CA ASP A 86 -9.17 3.60 -14.19
C ASP A 86 -9.76 2.44 -13.36
N ALA A 87 -8.92 1.48 -12.96
CA ALA A 87 -9.33 0.40 -12.07
C ALA A 87 -9.81 0.91 -10.70
N PHE A 88 -9.08 1.87 -10.11
CA PHE A 88 -9.45 2.49 -8.84
C PHE A 88 -10.77 3.27 -8.94
N LEU A 89 -10.93 4.13 -9.96
CA LEU A 89 -12.15 4.91 -10.15
C LEU A 89 -13.39 4.02 -10.34
N ARG A 90 -13.26 2.93 -11.10
CA ARG A 90 -14.33 1.94 -11.24
C ARG A 90 -14.68 1.25 -9.92
N GLU A 91 -13.67 0.85 -9.15
CA GLU A 91 -13.92 0.18 -7.87
C GLU A 91 -14.63 1.12 -6.89
N ILE A 92 -14.25 2.40 -6.84
CA ILE A 92 -14.96 3.39 -6.02
C ILE A 92 -16.42 3.52 -6.43
N ASP A 93 -16.73 3.62 -7.74
CA ASP A 93 -18.12 3.67 -8.22
C ASP A 93 -18.92 2.39 -7.85
N ILE A 94 -18.30 1.21 -7.94
CA ILE A 94 -18.89 -0.06 -7.49
C ILE A 94 -19.14 -0.03 -5.98
N MET A 95 -18.18 0.43 -5.19
CA MET A 95 -18.28 0.52 -3.74
C MET A 95 -19.38 1.50 -3.30
N GLU A 96 -19.50 2.66 -3.95
CA GLU A 96 -20.54 3.66 -3.65
C GLU A 96 -21.95 3.10 -3.92
N LYS A 97 -22.12 2.33 -4.99
CA LYS A 97 -23.40 1.66 -5.31
C LYS A 97 -23.71 0.54 -4.33
N ARG A 98 -22.70 -0.23 -3.91
CA ARG A 98 -22.86 -1.40 -3.03
C ARG A 98 -23.07 -1.00 -1.56
N PHE A 99 -22.45 0.08 -1.12
CA PHE A 99 -22.39 0.47 0.29
C PHE A 99 -23.04 1.84 0.51
N ASN A 100 -24.35 1.85 0.72
CA ASN A 100 -25.09 3.10 0.97
C ASN A 100 -24.51 3.88 2.17
N LYS A 101 -24.13 5.13 1.90
CA LYS A 101 -23.45 6.04 2.83
C LYS A 101 -24.23 6.26 4.13
N GLU A 102 -25.52 6.58 4.05
CA GLU A 102 -26.33 6.93 5.22
C GLU A 102 -26.57 5.72 6.12
N SER A 103 -26.78 4.55 5.52
CA SER A 103 -27.00 3.30 6.25
C SER A 103 -25.74 2.85 6.97
N TRP A 104 -24.58 2.91 6.30
CA TRP A 104 -23.30 2.61 6.94
C TRP A 104 -22.95 3.58 8.05
N ARG A 105 -23.17 4.89 7.85
CA ARG A 105 -22.93 5.89 8.91
C ARG A 105 -23.76 5.61 10.15
N ARG A 106 -25.06 5.38 10.00
CA ARG A 106 -25.95 5.04 11.12
C ARG A 106 -25.50 3.78 11.86
N TYR A 107 -25.07 2.76 11.13
CA TYR A 107 -24.57 1.51 11.73
C TYR A 107 -23.27 1.73 12.52
N MET A 108 -22.33 2.50 11.97
CA MET A 108 -21.05 2.78 12.64
C MET A 108 -21.25 3.64 13.88
N ASP A 109 -22.10 4.68 13.80
CA ASP A 109 -22.39 5.57 14.93
C ASP A 109 -23.06 4.84 16.10
N SER A 110 -23.86 3.80 15.83
CA SER A 110 -24.50 2.99 16.88
C SER A 110 -23.60 1.89 17.43
N SER A 111 -22.72 1.32 16.60
CA SER A 111 -21.87 0.18 16.95
C SER A 111 -20.54 0.60 17.58
N TYR A 112 -20.06 1.81 17.26
CA TYR A 112 -18.82 2.40 17.78
C TYR A 112 -19.09 3.84 18.25
N PRO A 113 -19.85 4.03 19.35
CA PRO A 113 -20.11 5.35 19.88
C PRO A 113 -18.79 6.04 20.22
N LYS A 114 -18.65 7.30 19.78
CA LYS A 114 -17.47 8.12 20.11
C LYS A 114 -17.34 8.21 21.62
N ILE A 115 -16.16 7.82 22.13
CA ILE A 115 -15.74 8.03 23.52
C ILE A 115 -15.61 9.53 23.78
#